data_AF-A0A0P1A6H7-F1
#
_entry.id   AF-A0A0P1A6H7-F1
#
_cell.length_a   1.000
_cell.length_b   1.000
_cell.length_c   1.000
_cell.angle_alpha   90.00
_cell.angle_beta   90.00
_cell.angle_gamma   90.00
#
_symmetry.space_group_name_H-M   'P 1'
#
loop_
_entity.id
_entity.type
_entity.pdbx_description
1 polymer ?
#
loop_
_entity_poly.entity_id
_entity_poly.type
_entity_poly.pdbx_seq_one_letter_code
_entity_poly.pdbx_strand_id
1 'polypeptide(L)'
;MRSWVLLVCGMSACVVLASRENRLLGLIESVDPHPVVANNMFASKVVEDSPNVRTKDEEARTFQETIEKYVALIKVILNQEHPEAYFNKANLGEIIKSQRTTSTLIPWVRHVVAYRSVLGHDYYTEEQFYELLKKWTDEEFVMKFCQDIKRNPEFAEFAEEMMTFLWLKSKMSPEQVGDILLSGEKSVPDKDALLNKVLQYSHKYRNLMLTNGEALGNLNSEVYMYRILGLLRTIKKDEELKVWLESVQAEDGLKTFAGNLAGALERDIMNRQDLMSSQSLTDLGIKMVFTKLDLTPTRQSLNPEKFFQWLRFCALSSKEKTDPAELSGLIDTILELLESVYPKNNLASLFDDISNVSDMKTLADQMENALRHTEA
;
A
#
# COMPACT_ATOMS: atom_id res chain seq x y z
N MET A 1 34.55 18.37 29.21
CA MET A 1 35.11 17.23 30.00
C MET A 1 34.23 16.80 31.19
N ARG A 2 33.48 17.68 31.86
CA ARG A 2 32.63 17.27 33.01
C ARG A 2 31.34 16.49 32.64
N SER A 3 30.79 16.64 31.43
CA SER A 3 29.64 15.83 30.97
C SER A 3 29.98 14.36 30.68
N TRP A 4 31.23 14.05 30.36
CA TRP A 4 31.66 12.67 30.10
C TRP A 4 31.76 11.84 31.39
N VAL A 5 32.03 12.48 32.52
CA VAL A 5 32.11 11.83 33.83
C VAL A 5 30.72 11.39 34.32
N LEU A 6 29.67 12.17 34.05
CA LEU A 6 28.29 11.80 34.39
C LEU A 6 27.76 10.64 33.53
N LEU A 7 28.20 10.57 32.26
CA LEU A 7 27.81 9.51 31.33
C LEU A 7 28.43 8.14 31.70
N VAL A 8 29.68 8.13 32.16
CA VAL A 8 30.36 6.92 32.65
C VAL A 8 29.81 6.48 34.01
N CYS A 9 29.47 7.42 34.91
CA CYS A 9 28.85 7.09 36.19
C CYS A 9 27.42 6.54 36.04
N GLY A 10 26.65 7.01 35.05
CA GLY A 10 25.31 6.48 34.75
C GLY A 10 25.33 5.03 34.28
N MET A 11 26.28 4.67 33.41
CA MET A 11 26.45 3.27 32.97
C MET A 11 26.96 2.36 34.10
N SER A 12 27.85 2.83 34.96
CA SER A 12 28.26 2.07 36.15
C SER A 12 27.14 1.88 37.16
N ALA A 13 26.22 2.84 37.33
CA ALA A 13 25.07 2.69 38.23
C ALA A 13 24.05 1.66 37.72
N CYS A 14 23.82 1.58 36.41
CA CYS A 14 22.98 0.55 35.80
C CYS A 14 23.60 -0.86 35.95
N VAL A 15 24.92 -0.98 35.82
CA VAL A 15 25.65 -2.23 36.05
C VAL A 15 25.62 -2.64 37.54
N VAL A 16 25.73 -1.68 38.45
CA VAL A 16 25.71 -1.94 39.90
C VAL A 16 24.30 -2.30 40.42
N LEU A 17 23.23 -1.75 39.81
CA LEU A 17 21.86 -2.15 40.15
C LEU A 17 21.50 -3.54 39.59
N ALA A 18 22.04 -3.90 38.41
CA ALA A 18 21.95 -5.27 37.88
C ALA A 18 22.80 -6.28 38.68
N SER A 19 23.85 -5.82 39.38
CA SER A 19 24.73 -6.65 40.21
C SER A 19 24.12 -7.09 41.55
N ARG A 20 22.91 -6.64 41.91
CA ARG A 20 22.28 -6.97 43.21
C ARG A 20 21.38 -8.21 43.18
N GLU A 21 21.10 -8.76 42.00
CA GLU A 21 20.43 -10.05 41.81
C GLU A 21 21.43 -11.05 41.20
N ASN A 22 22.08 -11.81 42.08
CA ASN A 22 23.06 -12.85 41.74
C ASN A 22 22.44 -13.95 40.86
N ARG A 23 22.47 -13.80 39.52
CA ARG A 23 22.40 -14.91 38.55
C ARG A 23 22.75 -14.61 37.09
N LEU A 24 23.23 -13.42 36.72
CA LEU A 24 23.34 -13.04 35.29
C LEU A 24 24.74 -12.66 34.78
N LEU A 25 25.81 -12.80 35.57
CA LEU A 25 27.17 -12.49 35.09
C LEU A 25 27.69 -13.47 34.01
N GLY A 26 27.09 -14.65 33.86
CA GLY A 26 27.51 -15.63 32.85
C GLY A 26 26.89 -15.48 31.46
N LEU A 27 25.86 -14.65 31.30
CA LEU A 27 25.11 -14.50 30.03
C LEU A 27 25.45 -13.20 29.28
N ILE A 28 26.01 -12.21 29.95
CA ILE A 28 26.32 -10.90 29.35
C ILE A 28 27.71 -10.90 28.68
N GLU A 29 28.62 -11.79 29.08
CA GLU A 29 29.93 -11.93 28.43
C GLU A 29 29.88 -12.65 27.05
N SER A 30 28.72 -13.16 26.63
CA SER A 30 28.58 -13.91 25.37
C SER A 30 27.60 -13.33 24.34
N VAL A 31 27.07 -12.13 24.56
CA VAL A 31 26.18 -11.47 23.59
C VAL A 31 26.93 -10.32 22.94
N ASP A 32 27.45 -10.57 21.73
CA ASP A 32 27.91 -9.49 20.87
C ASP A 32 26.74 -8.52 20.60
N PRO A 33 26.85 -7.23 20.94
CA PRO A 33 25.77 -6.29 20.68
C PRO A 33 25.58 -6.12 19.17
N HIS A 34 24.40 -6.51 18.69
CA HIS A 34 24.00 -6.37 17.29
C HIS A 34 23.99 -4.86 16.91
N PRO A 35 24.60 -4.46 15.77
CA PRO A 35 24.85 -3.05 15.42
C PRO A 35 23.60 -2.18 15.25
N VAL A 36 22.41 -2.79 15.14
CA VAL A 36 21.12 -2.09 15.00
C VAL A 36 20.71 -1.36 16.29
N VAL A 37 21.05 -1.90 17.46
CA VAL A 37 20.73 -1.26 18.76
C VAL A 37 21.61 -0.04 19.02
N ALA A 38 22.86 -0.07 18.56
CA ALA A 38 23.80 1.04 18.71
C ALA A 38 23.50 2.21 17.74
N ASN A 39 23.04 1.95 16.52
CA ASN A 39 22.74 3.03 15.56
C ASN A 39 21.52 3.89 15.97
N ASN A 40 20.53 3.30 16.65
CA ASN A 40 19.41 4.06 17.22
C ASN A 40 19.76 4.84 18.51
N MET A 41 20.91 4.55 19.15
CA MET A 41 21.37 5.27 20.35
C MET A 41 21.96 6.66 20.07
N PHE A 42 22.43 6.94 18.85
CA PHE A 42 23.29 8.11 18.58
C PHE A 42 22.84 9.03 17.45
N ALA A 43 21.73 8.73 16.75
CA ALA A 43 21.20 9.59 15.70
C ALA A 43 20.34 10.75 16.24
N SER A 44 20.90 11.58 17.13
CA SER A 44 20.33 12.91 17.41
C SER A 44 21.08 13.91 16.54
N LYS A 45 20.42 14.34 15.46
CA LYS A 45 20.94 15.33 14.51
C LYS A 45 21.10 16.65 15.27
N VAL A 46 22.35 17.06 15.49
CA VAL A 46 22.70 18.38 16.03
C VAL A 46 22.22 19.44 15.05
N VAL A 47 21.06 20.03 15.33
CA VAL A 47 20.56 21.23 14.65
C VAL A 47 21.04 22.42 15.47
N GLU A 48 22.19 22.97 15.11
CA GLU A 48 22.64 24.29 15.55
C GLU A 48 21.83 25.35 14.79
N ASP A 49 20.80 25.91 15.44
CA ASP A 49 20.45 27.35 15.39
C ASP A 49 19.03 27.61 15.94
N SER A 50 18.93 27.84 17.27
CA SER A 50 17.93 28.72 17.90
C SER A 50 18.20 28.85 19.41
N PRO A 51 18.10 30.05 20.01
CA PRO A 51 18.34 30.25 21.43
C PRO A 51 17.07 29.92 22.22
N ASN A 52 16.66 28.65 22.20
CA ASN A 52 15.65 28.17 23.13
C ASN A 52 16.39 27.62 24.35
N VAL A 53 16.55 28.45 25.38
CA VAL A 53 17.16 28.06 26.66
C VAL A 53 16.18 27.10 27.34
N ARG A 54 16.20 25.82 26.94
CA ARG A 54 15.59 24.76 27.74
C ARG A 54 16.27 24.78 29.10
N THR A 55 15.46 24.90 30.14
CA THR A 55 15.97 24.91 31.51
C THR A 55 16.59 23.55 31.81
N LYS A 56 17.66 23.51 32.61
CA LYS A 56 18.30 22.25 33.01
C LYS A 56 17.32 21.24 33.64
N ASP A 57 16.22 21.75 34.21
CA ASP A 57 15.14 20.97 34.82
C ASP A 57 14.23 20.27 33.79
N GLU A 58 14.18 20.79 32.56
CA GLU A 58 13.43 20.20 31.45
C GLU A 58 14.24 19.09 30.78
N GLU A 59 15.54 19.30 30.58
CA GLU A 59 16.46 18.25 30.12
C GLU A 59 16.53 17.07 31.11
N ALA A 60 16.60 17.35 32.41
CA ALA A 60 16.60 16.31 33.45
C ALA A 60 15.28 15.52 33.49
N ARG A 61 14.13 16.16 33.29
CA ARG A 61 12.82 15.49 33.18
C ARG A 61 12.75 14.60 31.95
N THR A 62 13.15 15.11 30.79
CA THR A 62 13.14 14.35 29.53
C THR A 62 14.06 13.12 29.62
N PHE A 63 15.22 13.26 30.25
CA PHE A 63 16.15 12.16 30.49
C PHE A 63 15.60 11.12 31.48
N GLN A 64 14.94 11.56 32.55
CA GLN A 64 14.30 10.66 33.52
C GLN A 64 13.14 9.87 32.90
N GLU A 65 12.28 10.51 32.11
CA GLU A 65 11.21 9.86 31.35
C GLU A 65 11.78 8.83 30.36
N THR A 66 12.91 9.16 29.74
CA THR A 66 13.62 8.26 28.83
C THR A 66 14.16 7.03 29.59
N ILE A 67 14.82 7.22 30.73
CA ILE A 67 15.29 6.12 31.58
C ILE A 67 14.14 5.24 32.06
N GLU A 68 13.03 5.84 32.51
CA GLU A 68 11.86 5.09 32.98
C GLU A 68 11.23 4.27 31.85
N LYS A 69 11.16 4.84 30.64
CA LYS A 69 10.76 4.12 29.42
C LYS A 69 11.69 2.93 29.15
N TYR A 70 13.02 3.10 29.27
CA TYR A 70 13.99 2.02 29.08
C TYR A 70 14.00 0.97 30.20
N VAL A 71 13.75 1.35 31.45
CA VAL A 71 13.65 0.39 32.57
C VAL A 71 12.35 -0.42 32.44
N ALA A 72 11.25 0.21 32.03
CA ALA A 72 10.01 -0.49 31.68
C ALA A 72 10.23 -1.45 30.50
N LEU A 73 10.93 -0.99 29.46
CA LEU A 73 11.35 -1.78 28.31
C LEU A 73 12.17 -3.01 28.74
N ILE A 74 13.20 -2.83 29.57
CA ILE A 74 14.06 -3.92 30.05
C ILE A 74 13.29 -4.91 30.93
N LYS A 75 12.38 -4.45 31.80
CA LYS A 75 11.52 -5.34 32.61
C LYS A 75 10.54 -6.14 31.76
N VAL A 76 10.09 -5.55 30.65
CA VAL A 76 9.28 -6.19 29.63
C VAL A 76 10.12 -7.23 28.86
N ILE A 77 11.29 -6.86 28.33
CA ILE A 77 12.19 -7.76 27.58
C ILE A 77 12.64 -8.95 28.43
N LEU A 78 13.01 -8.72 29.69
CA LEU A 78 13.56 -9.76 30.57
C LEU A 78 12.51 -10.77 31.06
N ASN A 79 11.21 -10.44 30.98
CA ASN A 79 10.13 -11.29 31.49
C ASN A 79 9.03 -11.61 30.46
N GLN A 80 9.06 -11.07 29.24
CA GLN A 80 8.01 -11.34 28.25
C GLN A 80 8.27 -12.64 27.49
N GLU A 81 7.37 -13.56 27.76
CA GLU A 81 7.12 -14.77 26.98
C GLU A 81 6.83 -14.41 25.50
N HIS A 82 7.47 -15.10 24.55
CA HIS A 82 7.23 -14.91 23.11
C HIS A 82 5.72 -14.97 22.80
N PRO A 83 5.17 -14.17 21.86
CA PRO A 83 3.72 -14.13 21.65
C PRO A 83 3.08 -15.50 21.35
N GLU A 84 3.77 -16.39 20.64
CA GLU A 84 3.31 -17.77 20.44
C GLU A 84 3.30 -18.59 21.74
N ALA A 85 4.30 -18.42 22.61
CA ALA A 85 4.33 -19.11 23.89
C ALA A 85 3.20 -18.64 24.81
N TYR A 86 2.96 -17.32 24.87
CA TYR A 86 1.81 -16.75 25.59
C TYR A 86 0.49 -17.33 25.07
N PHE A 87 0.32 -17.36 23.74
CA PHE A 87 -0.87 -17.89 23.09
C PHE A 87 -1.14 -19.35 23.47
N ASN A 88 -0.09 -20.18 23.41
CA ASN A 88 -0.17 -21.61 23.72
C ASN A 88 -0.44 -21.85 25.21
N LYS A 89 0.24 -21.12 26.10
CA LYS A 89 0.06 -21.23 27.56
C LYS A 89 -1.33 -20.81 28.01
N ALA A 90 -1.91 -19.79 27.38
CA ALA A 90 -3.28 -19.37 27.62
C ALA A 90 -4.34 -20.27 26.93
N ASN A 91 -3.90 -21.32 26.22
CA ASN A 91 -4.75 -22.27 25.49
C ASN A 91 -5.73 -21.59 24.53
N LEU A 92 -5.31 -20.47 23.90
CA LEU A 92 -6.19 -19.64 23.08
C LEU A 92 -6.63 -20.36 21.81
N GLY A 93 -5.81 -21.27 21.27
CA GLY A 93 -6.16 -22.07 20.10
C GLY A 93 -7.42 -22.92 20.30
N GLU A 94 -7.52 -23.65 21.40
CA GLU A 94 -8.70 -24.46 21.73
C GLU A 94 -9.92 -23.58 22.05
N ILE A 95 -9.71 -22.42 22.67
CA ILE A 95 -10.78 -21.44 22.95
C ILE A 95 -11.34 -20.87 21.65
N ILE A 96 -10.50 -20.47 20.69
CA ILE A 96 -10.93 -20.01 19.36
C ILE A 96 -11.74 -21.12 18.66
N LYS A 97 -11.22 -22.34 18.66
CA LYS A 97 -11.86 -23.49 17.99
C LYS A 97 -13.24 -23.81 18.57
N SER A 98 -13.40 -23.69 19.88
CA SER A 98 -14.65 -24.04 20.58
C SER A 98 -15.67 -22.90 20.61
N GLN A 99 -15.23 -21.65 20.84
CA GLN A 99 -16.13 -20.51 21.09
C GLN A 99 -16.27 -19.58 19.88
N ARG A 100 -15.28 -19.56 18.98
CA ARG A 100 -15.19 -18.61 17.85
C ARG A 100 -15.41 -17.14 18.28
N THR A 101 -15.01 -16.79 19.50
CA THR A 101 -15.11 -15.43 20.04
C THR A 101 -13.78 -14.69 19.89
N THR A 102 -13.83 -13.44 19.41
CA THR A 102 -12.65 -12.59 19.19
C THR A 102 -12.18 -11.88 20.46
N SER A 103 -13.08 -11.70 21.43
CA SER A 103 -12.80 -10.98 22.69
C SER A 103 -11.74 -11.67 23.55
N THR A 104 -11.63 -13.00 23.47
CA THR A 104 -10.65 -13.80 24.21
C THR A 104 -9.21 -13.59 23.72
N LEU A 105 -9.05 -13.08 22.48
CA LEU A 105 -7.75 -12.80 21.88
C LEU A 105 -7.21 -11.41 22.21
N ILE A 106 -8.03 -10.50 22.73
CA ILE A 106 -7.62 -9.12 23.01
C ILE A 106 -6.41 -9.03 23.96
N PRO A 107 -6.35 -9.78 25.08
CA PRO A 107 -5.16 -9.74 25.94
C PRO A 107 -3.88 -10.19 25.22
N TRP A 108 -4.00 -11.17 24.31
CA TRP A 108 -2.88 -11.64 23.52
C TRP A 108 -2.46 -10.65 22.43
N VAL A 109 -3.40 -9.99 21.74
CA VAL A 109 -3.07 -8.92 20.78
C VAL A 109 -2.35 -7.77 21.47
N ARG A 110 -2.82 -7.35 22.67
CA ARG A 110 -2.11 -6.36 23.47
C ARG A 110 -0.68 -6.79 23.79
N HIS A 111 -0.48 -8.07 24.10
CA HIS A 111 0.86 -8.63 24.32
C HIS A 111 1.71 -8.60 23.04
N VAL A 112 1.15 -8.96 21.88
CA VAL A 112 1.83 -8.87 20.57
C VAL A 112 2.28 -7.44 20.27
N VAL A 113 1.38 -6.46 20.43
CA VAL A 113 1.68 -5.04 20.17
C VAL A 113 2.76 -4.54 21.12
N ALA A 114 2.66 -4.86 22.42
CA ALA A 114 3.69 -4.51 23.40
C ALA A 114 5.05 -5.14 23.04
N TYR A 115 5.06 -6.42 22.69
CA TYR A 115 6.26 -7.16 22.31
C TYR A 115 6.95 -6.54 21.07
N ARG A 116 6.19 -6.24 20.01
CA ARG A 116 6.71 -5.59 18.79
C ARG A 116 7.19 -4.17 19.05
N SER A 117 6.49 -3.40 19.90
CA SER A 117 6.91 -2.04 20.26
C SER A 117 8.27 -2.00 20.98
N VAL A 118 8.64 -3.11 21.59
CA VAL A 118 9.83 -3.23 22.43
C VAL A 118 11.02 -3.80 21.65
N LEU A 119 10.81 -4.91 20.94
CA LEU A 119 11.87 -5.62 20.24
C LEU A 119 11.99 -5.20 18.77
N GLY A 120 10.94 -4.61 18.21
CA GLY A 120 10.84 -4.27 16.80
C GLY A 120 9.92 -5.23 16.03
N HIS A 121 9.48 -4.77 14.86
CA HIS A 121 8.51 -5.47 14.03
C HIS A 121 9.03 -6.84 13.51
N ASP A 122 10.35 -6.98 13.34
CA ASP A 122 10.98 -8.18 12.79
C ASP A 122 10.98 -9.39 13.75
N TYR A 123 10.74 -9.17 15.06
CA TYR A 123 10.76 -10.23 16.07
C TYR A 123 9.44 -11.00 16.17
N TYR A 124 8.34 -10.42 15.68
CA TYR A 124 7.08 -11.11 15.54
C TYR A 124 6.28 -10.50 14.39
N THR A 125 6.36 -11.13 13.23
CA THR A 125 5.83 -10.60 11.97
C THR A 125 4.32 -10.86 11.81
N GLU A 126 3.70 -10.13 10.88
CA GLU A 126 2.31 -10.37 10.47
C GLU A 126 2.10 -11.80 9.96
N GLU A 127 3.11 -12.36 9.30
CA GLU A 127 3.09 -13.76 8.85
C GLU A 127 3.06 -14.74 10.03
N GLN A 128 3.91 -14.54 11.05
CA GLN A 128 3.90 -15.39 12.24
C GLN A 128 2.58 -15.30 13.02
N PHE A 129 2.00 -14.10 13.12
CA PHE A 129 0.68 -13.90 13.70
C PHE A 129 -0.41 -14.64 12.91
N TYR A 130 -0.41 -14.49 11.58
CA TYR A 130 -1.36 -15.16 10.68
C TYR A 130 -1.25 -16.68 10.75
N GLU A 131 -0.05 -17.23 10.60
CA GLU A 131 0.18 -18.67 10.60
C GLU A 131 -0.20 -19.29 11.95
N LEU A 132 0.06 -18.59 13.06
CA LEU A 132 -0.38 -19.06 14.37
C LEU A 132 -1.91 -19.15 14.46
N LEU A 133 -2.64 -18.13 14.00
CA LEU A 133 -4.11 -18.17 14.01
C LEU A 133 -4.67 -19.22 13.06
N LYS A 134 -4.12 -19.35 11.84
CA LYS A 134 -4.57 -20.31 10.81
C LYS A 134 -4.42 -21.77 11.23
N LYS A 135 -3.54 -22.10 12.18
CA LYS A 135 -3.49 -23.44 12.80
C LYS A 135 -4.81 -23.82 13.48
N TRP A 136 -5.60 -22.83 13.91
CA TRP A 136 -6.79 -23.04 14.75
C TRP A 136 -8.10 -22.56 14.12
N THR A 137 -8.03 -21.80 13.03
CA THR A 137 -9.19 -21.15 12.40
C THR A 137 -9.02 -20.98 10.90
N ASP A 138 -10.08 -20.58 10.21
CA ASP A 138 -10.11 -20.30 8.78
C ASP A 138 -9.69 -18.84 8.45
N GLU A 139 -9.47 -18.55 7.16
CA GLU A 139 -9.04 -17.22 6.72
C GLU A 139 -10.08 -16.13 6.98
N GLU A 140 -11.35 -16.49 6.79
CA GLU A 140 -12.49 -15.60 6.99
C GLU A 140 -12.53 -15.10 8.43
N PHE A 141 -12.30 -16.00 9.40
CA PHE A 141 -12.19 -15.62 10.80
C PHE A 141 -11.03 -14.66 11.06
N VAL A 142 -9.85 -14.88 10.47
CA VAL A 142 -8.69 -13.98 10.68
C VAL A 142 -8.99 -12.59 10.12
N MET A 143 -9.58 -12.50 8.92
CA MET A 143 -9.99 -11.22 8.34
C MET A 143 -11.02 -10.51 9.23
N LYS A 144 -12.06 -11.22 9.66
CA LYS A 144 -13.09 -10.66 10.56
C LYS A 144 -12.48 -10.20 11.88
N PHE A 145 -11.56 -10.98 12.44
CA PHE A 145 -10.88 -10.62 13.67
C PHE A 145 -10.08 -9.31 13.51
N CYS A 146 -9.30 -9.18 12.43
CA CYS A 146 -8.55 -7.95 12.13
C CYS A 146 -9.50 -6.76 11.97
N GLN A 147 -10.63 -6.92 11.28
CA GLN A 147 -11.67 -5.88 11.17
C GLN A 147 -12.27 -5.49 12.52
N ASP A 148 -12.51 -6.46 13.41
CA ASP A 148 -13.06 -6.21 14.74
C ASP A 148 -12.07 -5.43 15.61
N ILE A 149 -10.79 -5.83 15.64
CA ILE A 149 -9.78 -5.13 16.44
C ILE A 149 -9.41 -3.76 15.86
N LYS A 150 -9.56 -3.54 14.55
CA LYS A 150 -9.36 -2.23 13.91
C LYS A 150 -10.27 -1.15 14.48
N ARG A 151 -11.45 -1.51 15.00
CA ARG A 151 -12.39 -0.57 15.65
C ARG A 151 -11.88 -0.05 17.00
N ASN A 152 -10.90 -0.72 17.61
CA ASN A 152 -10.28 -0.25 18.83
C ASN A 152 -9.04 0.60 18.47
N PRO A 153 -8.99 1.89 18.86
CA PRO A 153 -7.83 2.76 18.60
C PRO A 153 -6.51 2.19 19.10
N GLU A 154 -6.52 1.38 20.17
CA GLU A 154 -5.33 0.72 20.72
C GLU A 154 -4.65 -0.23 19.72
N PHE A 155 -5.44 -0.84 18.81
CA PHE A 155 -4.96 -1.86 17.88
C PHE A 155 -5.12 -1.45 16.42
N ALA A 156 -5.56 -0.21 16.14
CA ALA A 156 -5.93 0.22 14.80
C ALA A 156 -4.77 0.10 13.80
N GLU A 157 -3.57 0.54 14.20
CA GLU A 157 -2.34 0.45 13.39
C GLU A 157 -1.97 -1.02 13.12
N PHE A 158 -1.88 -1.83 14.18
CA PHE A 158 -1.58 -3.27 14.06
C PHE A 158 -2.58 -4.00 13.16
N ALA A 159 -3.87 -3.72 13.33
CA ALA A 159 -4.93 -4.29 12.52
C ALA A 159 -4.81 -3.88 11.04
N GLU A 160 -4.39 -2.65 10.78
CA GLU A 160 -4.19 -2.14 9.42
C GLU A 160 -2.97 -2.78 8.73
N GLU A 161 -1.89 -3.01 9.47
CA GLU A 161 -0.75 -3.82 9.02
C GLU A 161 -1.17 -5.25 8.67
N MET A 162 -1.93 -5.90 9.57
CA MET A 162 -2.45 -7.24 9.35
C MET A 162 -3.40 -7.33 8.14
N MET A 163 -4.31 -6.37 7.98
CA MET A 163 -5.20 -6.31 6.80
C MET A 163 -4.40 -6.13 5.51
N THR A 164 -3.38 -5.26 5.52
CA THR A 164 -2.46 -5.08 4.39
C THR A 164 -1.75 -6.38 4.03
N PHE A 165 -1.23 -7.09 5.04
CA PHE A 165 -0.58 -8.39 4.86
C PHE A 165 -1.55 -9.42 4.26
N LEU A 166 -2.78 -9.51 4.76
CA LEU A 166 -3.80 -10.44 4.26
C LEU A 166 -4.14 -10.16 2.80
N TRP A 167 -4.37 -8.90 2.43
CA TRP A 167 -4.64 -8.53 1.03
C TRP A 167 -3.48 -8.89 0.10
N LEU A 168 -2.24 -8.64 0.53
CA LEU A 168 -1.05 -9.02 -0.22
C LEU A 168 -0.93 -10.54 -0.38
N LYS A 169 -1.16 -11.31 0.70
CA LYS A 169 -1.10 -12.78 0.69
C LYS A 169 -2.16 -13.38 -0.22
N SER A 170 -3.37 -12.82 -0.23
CA SER A 170 -4.46 -13.23 -1.13
C SER A 170 -4.33 -12.64 -2.54
N LYS A 171 -3.24 -11.91 -2.85
CA LYS A 171 -2.96 -11.26 -4.14
C LYS A 171 -4.07 -10.32 -4.61
N MET A 172 -4.79 -9.71 -3.68
CA MET A 172 -5.88 -8.78 -3.97
C MET A 172 -5.35 -7.57 -4.74
N SER A 173 -5.96 -7.22 -5.87
CA SER A 173 -5.46 -6.12 -6.70
C SER A 173 -5.62 -4.77 -5.98
N PRO A 174 -4.81 -3.75 -6.33
CA PRO A 174 -4.99 -2.41 -5.79
C PRO A 174 -6.39 -1.83 -6.00
N GLU A 175 -7.06 -2.16 -7.10
CA GLU A 175 -8.44 -1.74 -7.38
C GLU A 175 -9.42 -2.39 -6.40
N GLN A 176 -9.30 -3.70 -6.17
CA GLN A 176 -10.14 -4.42 -5.20
C GLN A 176 -9.96 -3.85 -3.77
N VAL A 177 -8.72 -3.57 -3.37
CA VAL A 177 -8.45 -2.93 -2.07
C VAL A 177 -8.98 -1.51 -2.04
N GLY A 178 -8.80 -0.75 -3.12
CA GLY A 178 -9.36 0.59 -3.29
C GLY A 178 -10.88 0.59 -3.12
N ASP A 179 -11.58 -0.30 -3.79
CA ASP A 179 -13.04 -0.44 -3.68
C ASP A 179 -13.47 -0.77 -2.25
N ILE A 180 -12.76 -1.65 -1.54
CA ILE A 180 -13.05 -1.96 -0.13
C ILE A 180 -12.87 -0.73 0.76
N LEU A 181 -11.75 -0.03 0.61
CA LEU A 181 -11.43 1.18 1.39
C LEU A 181 -12.45 2.29 1.12
N LEU A 182 -12.82 2.49 -0.15
CA LEU A 182 -13.74 3.54 -0.58
C LEU A 182 -15.21 3.21 -0.28
N SER A 183 -15.60 1.93 -0.34
CA SER A 183 -16.98 1.49 -0.06
C SER A 183 -17.30 1.46 1.43
N GLY A 184 -16.29 1.21 2.28
CA GLY A 184 -16.45 1.16 3.73
C GLY A 184 -16.62 2.54 4.38
N GLU A 185 -16.18 3.61 3.72
CA GLU A 185 -16.05 4.94 4.30
C GLU A 185 -17.12 5.91 3.77
N LYS A 186 -18.39 5.71 4.18
CA LYS A 186 -19.50 6.62 3.85
C LYS A 186 -19.37 8.03 4.46
N SER A 187 -18.32 8.30 5.24
CA SER A 187 -18.22 9.48 6.13
C SER A 187 -16.77 9.81 6.52
N VAL A 188 -15.75 9.54 5.69
CA VAL A 188 -14.38 9.91 6.08
C VAL A 188 -14.06 11.37 5.75
N PRO A 189 -13.65 12.18 6.75
CA PRO A 189 -13.29 13.58 6.53
C PRO A 189 -11.98 13.75 5.75
N ASP A 190 -11.11 12.73 5.74
CA ASP A 190 -9.74 12.82 5.23
C ASP A 190 -9.51 11.94 4.01
N LYS A 191 -9.79 12.51 2.83
CA LYS A 191 -9.52 11.88 1.53
C LYS A 191 -8.03 11.62 1.29
N ASP A 192 -7.15 12.38 1.93
CA ASP A 192 -5.70 12.29 1.70
C ASP A 192 -5.14 11.08 2.45
N ALA A 193 -5.64 10.80 3.66
CA ALA A 193 -5.35 9.57 4.38
C ALA A 193 -5.75 8.31 3.59
N LEU A 194 -6.91 8.34 2.94
CA LEU A 194 -7.37 7.25 2.05
C LEU A 194 -6.44 7.05 0.85
N LEU A 195 -6.09 8.15 0.16
CA LEU A 195 -5.18 8.11 -0.98
C LEU A 195 -3.81 7.56 -0.58
N ASN A 196 -3.28 7.98 0.58
CA ASN A 196 -2.01 7.48 1.11
C ASN A 196 -2.07 5.96 1.32
N LYS A 197 -3.15 5.43 1.90
CA LYS A 197 -3.32 3.99 2.11
C LYS A 197 -3.37 3.20 0.80
N VAL A 198 -4.16 3.68 -0.17
CA VAL A 198 -4.25 3.08 -1.51
C VAL A 198 -2.88 3.07 -2.19
N LEU A 199 -2.15 4.19 -2.12
CA LEU A 199 -0.84 4.32 -2.75
C LEU A 199 0.22 3.41 -2.09
N GLN A 200 0.26 3.38 -0.75
CA GLN A 200 1.15 2.51 0.01
C GLN A 200 0.88 1.03 -0.29
N TYR A 201 -0.40 0.64 -0.33
CA TYR A 201 -0.78 -0.72 -0.72
C TYR A 201 -0.32 -1.05 -2.14
N SER A 202 -0.61 -0.16 -3.09
CA SER A 202 -0.20 -0.31 -4.50
C SER A 202 1.31 -0.51 -4.62
N HIS A 203 2.10 0.31 -3.92
CA HIS A 203 3.55 0.18 -3.91
C HIS A 203 4.01 -1.18 -3.35
N LYS A 204 3.46 -1.62 -2.21
CA LYS A 204 3.77 -2.92 -1.60
C LYS A 204 3.39 -4.08 -2.53
N TYR A 205 2.20 -4.03 -3.12
CA TYR A 205 1.70 -5.03 -4.06
C TYR A 205 2.61 -5.16 -5.28
N ARG A 206 3.00 -4.03 -5.87
CA ARG A 206 3.94 -4.00 -6.99
C ARG A 206 5.27 -4.67 -6.64
N ASN A 207 5.83 -4.34 -5.48
CA ASN A 207 7.12 -4.91 -5.05
C ASN A 207 7.01 -6.41 -4.80
N LEU A 208 5.93 -6.88 -4.15
CA LEU A 208 5.67 -8.31 -3.94
C LEU A 208 5.65 -9.07 -5.28
N MET A 209 4.91 -8.55 -6.26
CA MET A 209 4.79 -9.21 -7.55
C MET A 209 6.10 -9.22 -8.34
N LEU A 210 6.91 -8.15 -8.23
CA LEU A 210 8.27 -8.12 -8.79
C LEU A 210 9.17 -9.17 -8.15
N THR A 211 9.14 -9.30 -6.81
CA THR A 211 9.96 -10.27 -6.07
C THR A 211 9.60 -11.71 -6.40
N ASN A 212 8.31 -12.01 -6.62
CA ASN A 212 7.85 -13.37 -6.93
C ASN A 212 8.13 -13.80 -8.38
N GLY A 213 8.72 -12.93 -9.21
CA GLY A 213 8.95 -13.21 -10.63
C GLY A 213 7.67 -13.42 -11.42
N GLU A 214 6.53 -13.01 -10.87
CA GLU A 214 5.24 -13.09 -11.56
C GLU A 214 5.26 -12.04 -12.66
N ALA A 215 5.38 -12.54 -13.90
CA ALA A 215 5.32 -11.76 -15.12
C ALA A 215 3.89 -11.25 -15.37
N LEU A 216 3.35 -10.46 -14.45
CA LEU A 216 2.27 -9.53 -14.73
C LEU A 216 2.84 -8.49 -15.68
N GLY A 217 2.86 -8.82 -16.97
CA GLY A 217 3.22 -7.99 -18.13
C GLY A 217 3.72 -6.60 -17.80
N ASN A 218 4.92 -6.56 -17.22
CA ASN A 218 5.66 -5.36 -16.82
C ASN A 218 4.96 -4.51 -15.73
N LEU A 219 5.25 -4.75 -14.44
CA LEU A 219 4.87 -3.88 -13.31
C LEU A 219 5.65 -2.55 -13.25
N ASN A 220 6.62 -2.38 -14.16
CA ASN A 220 7.17 -1.08 -14.54
C ASN A 220 6.38 -0.44 -15.69
N SER A 221 5.32 -1.08 -16.18
CA SER A 221 4.52 -0.55 -17.28
C SER A 221 3.74 0.66 -16.83
N GLU A 222 3.57 1.54 -17.78
CA GLU A 222 2.61 2.63 -17.70
C GLU A 222 1.19 2.14 -17.46
N VAL A 223 0.84 0.93 -17.91
CA VAL A 223 -0.49 0.33 -17.70
C VAL A 223 -0.79 0.22 -16.20
N TYR A 224 0.16 -0.30 -15.40
CA TYR A 224 -0.01 -0.35 -13.95
C TYR A 224 -0.18 1.05 -13.36
N MET A 225 0.65 2.01 -13.77
CA MET A 225 0.55 3.40 -13.30
C MET A 225 -0.81 4.01 -13.64
N TYR A 226 -1.33 3.76 -14.84
CA TYR A 226 -2.62 4.27 -15.28
C TYR A 226 -3.81 3.65 -14.56
N ARG A 227 -3.71 2.37 -14.16
CA ARG A 227 -4.71 1.73 -13.32
C ARG A 227 -4.76 2.36 -11.93
N ILE A 228 -3.58 2.57 -11.31
CA ILE A 228 -3.50 3.29 -10.03
C ILE A 228 -4.03 4.71 -10.18
N LEU A 229 -3.64 5.46 -11.20
CA LEU A 229 -4.18 6.81 -11.46
C LEU A 229 -5.70 6.80 -11.65
N GLY A 230 -6.25 5.79 -12.35
CA GLY A 230 -7.69 5.61 -12.49
C GLY A 230 -8.40 5.45 -11.14
N LEU A 231 -7.81 4.69 -10.23
CA LEU A 231 -8.29 4.55 -8.86
C LEU A 231 -8.19 5.87 -8.08
N LEU A 232 -7.04 6.55 -8.10
CA LEU A 232 -6.85 7.82 -7.39
C LEU A 232 -7.78 8.93 -7.90
N ARG A 233 -8.12 8.91 -9.19
CA ARG A 233 -9.09 9.83 -9.84
C ARG A 233 -10.52 9.67 -9.35
N THR A 234 -10.86 8.53 -8.74
CA THR A 234 -12.17 8.38 -8.09
C THR A 234 -12.30 9.26 -6.84
N ILE A 235 -11.17 9.75 -6.30
CA ILE A 235 -11.10 10.49 -5.04
C ILE A 235 -10.78 11.97 -5.27
N LYS A 236 -9.80 12.28 -6.14
CA LYS A 236 -9.32 13.64 -6.46
C LYS A 236 -9.28 13.90 -7.97
N LYS A 237 -9.45 15.17 -8.33
CA LYS A 237 -9.24 15.65 -9.71
C LYS A 237 -7.75 15.70 -10.05
N ASP A 238 -7.43 15.77 -11.34
CA ASP A 238 -6.06 15.72 -11.83
C ASP A 238 -5.16 16.81 -11.26
N GLU A 239 -5.65 18.05 -11.12
CA GLU A 239 -4.89 19.18 -10.57
C GLU A 239 -4.57 18.98 -9.09
N GLU A 240 -5.54 18.52 -8.31
CA GLU A 240 -5.36 18.21 -6.89
C GLU A 240 -4.46 17.00 -6.70
N LEU A 241 -4.60 15.99 -7.57
CA LEU A 241 -3.82 14.76 -7.54
C LEU A 241 -2.35 15.03 -7.86
N LYS A 242 -2.07 15.95 -8.79
CA LYS A 242 -0.70 16.39 -9.09
C LYS A 242 -0.03 16.98 -7.85
N VAL A 243 -0.66 17.98 -7.23
CA VAL A 243 -0.13 18.63 -6.01
C VAL A 243 0.05 17.62 -4.88
N TRP A 244 -0.91 16.70 -4.71
CA TRP A 244 -0.83 15.66 -3.70
C TRP A 244 0.31 14.66 -3.98
N LEU A 245 0.48 14.18 -5.21
CA LEU A 245 1.58 13.29 -5.59
C LEU A 245 2.95 13.93 -5.38
N GLU A 246 3.08 15.24 -5.62
CA GLU A 246 4.30 16.00 -5.30
C GLU A 246 4.56 16.03 -3.79
N SER A 247 3.53 16.18 -2.96
CA SER A 247 3.68 16.17 -1.50
C SER A 247 4.11 14.80 -0.95
N VAL A 248 3.55 13.71 -1.50
CA VAL A 248 3.85 12.35 -1.05
C VAL A 248 5.24 11.87 -1.48
N GLN A 249 5.87 12.52 -2.47
CA GLN A 249 7.27 12.24 -2.81
C GLN A 249 8.25 12.53 -1.67
N ALA A 250 7.85 13.31 -0.67
CA ALA A 250 8.64 13.55 0.53
C ALA A 250 8.61 12.36 1.52
N GLU A 251 7.67 11.41 1.35
CA GLU A 251 7.58 10.23 2.21
C GLU A 251 8.65 9.19 1.83
N ASP A 252 9.37 8.71 2.84
CA ASP A 252 10.39 7.69 2.68
C ASP A 252 9.80 6.40 2.09
N GLY A 253 10.47 5.86 1.07
CA GLY A 253 10.03 4.66 0.36
C GLY A 253 8.97 4.87 -0.72
N LEU A 254 8.31 6.04 -0.79
CA LEU A 254 7.34 6.36 -1.85
C LEU A 254 7.87 7.31 -2.92
N LYS A 255 8.95 8.05 -2.65
CA LYS A 255 9.54 9.05 -3.56
C LYS A 255 9.56 8.64 -5.04
N THR A 256 10.21 7.51 -5.36
CA THR A 256 10.33 7.05 -6.75
C THR A 256 8.99 6.64 -7.34
N PHE A 257 8.15 5.96 -6.55
CA PHE A 257 6.86 5.47 -7.03
C PHE A 257 5.86 6.62 -7.28
N ALA A 258 5.75 7.54 -6.32
CA ALA A 258 4.92 8.74 -6.45
C ALA A 258 5.43 9.66 -7.57
N GLY A 259 6.75 9.80 -7.74
CA GLY A 259 7.34 10.55 -8.85
C GLY A 259 7.01 9.95 -10.23
N ASN A 260 7.06 8.62 -10.35
CA ASN A 260 6.66 7.93 -11.58
C ASN A 260 5.16 8.11 -11.88
N LEU A 261 4.30 8.05 -10.86
CA LEU A 261 2.86 8.32 -11.01
C LEU A 261 2.59 9.78 -11.40
N ALA A 262 3.31 10.74 -10.80
CA ALA A 262 3.20 12.15 -11.16
C ALA A 262 3.58 12.38 -12.63
N GLY A 263 4.71 11.80 -13.07
CA GLY A 263 5.12 11.88 -14.48
C GLY A 263 4.12 11.20 -15.43
N ALA A 264 3.53 10.07 -15.04
CA ALA A 264 2.48 9.42 -15.84
C ALA A 264 1.20 10.26 -15.90
N LEU A 265 0.81 10.90 -14.78
CA LEU A 265 -0.32 11.80 -14.72
C LEU A 265 -0.13 13.01 -15.64
N GLU A 266 1.05 13.63 -15.62
CA GLU A 266 1.37 14.77 -16.49
C GLU A 266 1.32 14.39 -17.97
N ARG A 267 1.92 13.26 -18.35
CA ARG A 267 1.84 12.76 -19.73
C ARG A 267 0.40 12.50 -20.16
N ASP A 268 -0.42 11.91 -19.30
CA ASP A 268 -1.84 11.66 -19.59
C ASP A 268 -2.66 12.95 -19.73
N ILE A 269 -2.37 13.97 -18.91
CA ILE A 269 -2.99 15.30 -19.06
C ILE A 269 -2.57 15.95 -20.38
N MET A 270 -1.27 15.97 -20.68
CA MET A 270 -0.74 16.56 -21.92
C MET A 270 -1.27 15.85 -23.16
N ASN A 271 -1.30 14.51 -23.15
CA ASN A 271 -1.82 13.71 -24.25
C ASN A 271 -3.31 13.99 -24.46
N ARG A 272 -4.11 14.06 -23.39
CA ARG A 272 -5.53 14.45 -23.51
C ARG A 272 -5.69 15.85 -24.09
N GLN A 273 -4.89 16.82 -23.64
CA GLN A 273 -4.94 18.19 -24.17
C GLN A 273 -4.54 18.27 -25.66
N ASP A 274 -3.46 17.59 -26.06
CA ASP A 274 -3.01 17.55 -27.47
C ASP A 274 -4.06 16.86 -28.36
N LEU A 275 -4.63 15.75 -27.90
CA LEU A 275 -5.67 15.02 -28.62
C LEU A 275 -6.95 15.85 -28.76
N MET A 276 -7.39 16.52 -27.68
CA MET A 276 -8.57 17.40 -27.71
C MET A 276 -8.35 18.65 -28.57
N SER A 277 -7.13 19.15 -28.65
CA SER A 277 -6.80 20.33 -29.46
C SER A 277 -6.65 20.02 -30.95
N SER A 278 -6.34 18.77 -31.30
CA SER A 278 -5.88 18.41 -32.65
C SER A 278 -6.95 17.79 -33.55
N GLN A 279 -8.14 17.40 -33.05
CA GLN A 279 -9.15 16.71 -33.86
C GLN A 279 -10.58 16.87 -33.35
N SER A 280 -11.54 16.90 -34.28
CA SER A 280 -12.95 16.68 -33.98
C SER A 280 -13.14 15.25 -33.46
N LEU A 281 -13.96 15.06 -32.43
CA LEU A 281 -14.38 13.75 -31.87
C LEU A 281 -15.33 13.01 -32.82
N THR A 282 -14.85 12.78 -34.04
CA THR A 282 -15.51 12.08 -35.13
C THR A 282 -14.81 10.75 -35.37
N ASP A 283 -15.46 9.86 -36.11
CA ASP A 283 -14.88 8.57 -36.53
C ASP A 283 -13.53 8.75 -37.25
N LEU A 284 -13.42 9.84 -38.03
CA LEU A 284 -12.17 10.23 -38.69
C LEU A 284 -11.08 10.59 -37.67
N GLY A 285 -11.43 11.29 -36.59
CA GLY A 285 -10.52 11.59 -35.47
C GLY A 285 -9.97 10.32 -34.83
N ILE A 286 -10.82 9.33 -34.53
CA ILE A 286 -10.37 8.05 -33.95
C ILE A 286 -9.34 7.34 -34.86
N LYS A 287 -9.60 7.26 -36.17
CA LYS A 287 -8.68 6.66 -37.15
C LYS A 287 -7.36 7.43 -37.24
N MET A 288 -7.42 8.76 -37.19
CA MET A 288 -6.24 9.63 -37.21
C MET A 288 -5.38 9.46 -35.96
N VAL A 289 -5.97 9.43 -34.75
CA VAL A 289 -5.23 9.16 -33.50
C VAL A 289 -4.60 7.77 -33.51
N PHE A 290 -5.34 6.75 -33.98
CA PHE A 290 -4.83 5.38 -34.10
C PHE A 290 -3.56 5.31 -34.94
N THR A 291 -3.57 6.02 -36.08
CA THR A 291 -2.43 6.08 -36.99
C THR A 291 -1.30 6.96 -36.44
N LYS A 292 -1.60 8.10 -35.81
CA LYS A 292 -0.62 8.99 -35.16
C LYS A 292 0.15 8.26 -34.06
N LEU A 293 -0.50 7.35 -33.36
CA LEU A 293 0.10 6.51 -32.33
C LEU A 293 0.82 5.28 -32.89
N ASP A 294 0.93 5.13 -34.21
CA ASP A 294 1.62 4.01 -34.86
C ASP A 294 1.08 2.65 -34.40
N LEU A 295 -0.24 2.57 -34.20
CA LEU A 295 -0.94 1.35 -33.82
C LEU A 295 -1.31 0.49 -35.02
N THR A 296 -0.99 0.91 -36.24
CA THR A 296 -1.24 0.12 -37.45
C THR A 296 -0.55 -1.25 -37.36
N PRO A 297 -1.15 -2.32 -37.91
CA PRO A 297 -0.61 -3.66 -37.85
C PRO A 297 0.71 -3.75 -38.62
N THR A 298 1.81 -3.43 -37.94
CA THR A 298 3.16 -3.75 -38.39
C THR A 298 3.54 -5.12 -37.84
N ARG A 299 4.59 -5.76 -38.36
CA ARG A 299 5.09 -7.05 -37.84
C ARG A 299 5.59 -6.99 -36.38
N GLN A 300 5.51 -5.83 -35.73
CA GLN A 300 5.95 -5.62 -34.36
C GLN A 300 4.76 -5.73 -33.40
N SER A 301 5.03 -6.21 -32.18
CA SER A 301 4.04 -6.20 -31.09
C SER A 301 3.54 -4.77 -30.85
N LEU A 302 2.22 -4.59 -30.81
CA LEU A 302 1.58 -3.34 -30.40
C LEU A 302 2.23 -2.80 -29.13
N ASN A 303 2.58 -1.52 -29.12
CA ASN A 303 3.03 -0.85 -27.91
C ASN A 303 1.83 -0.70 -26.95
N PRO A 304 1.82 -1.38 -25.79
CA PRO A 304 0.65 -1.38 -24.89
C PRO A 304 0.31 0.01 -24.35
N GLU A 305 1.29 0.88 -24.17
CA GLU A 305 1.12 2.24 -23.68
C GLU A 305 0.32 3.07 -24.69
N LYS A 306 0.79 3.10 -25.94
CA LYS A 306 0.13 3.83 -27.02
C LYS A 306 -1.26 3.28 -27.30
N PHE A 307 -1.42 1.96 -27.23
CA PHE A 307 -2.70 1.31 -27.41
C PHE A 307 -3.71 1.72 -26.33
N PHE A 308 -3.26 1.75 -25.07
CA PHE A 308 -4.08 2.20 -23.95
C PHE A 308 -4.42 3.69 -24.03
N GLN A 309 -3.48 4.53 -24.49
CA GLN A 309 -3.73 5.95 -24.78
C GLN A 309 -4.84 6.13 -25.83
N TRP A 310 -4.81 5.33 -26.91
CA TRP A 310 -5.86 5.35 -27.92
C TRP A 310 -7.22 4.92 -27.34
N LEU A 311 -7.27 3.85 -26.55
CA LEU A 311 -8.51 3.40 -25.90
C LEU A 311 -9.10 4.46 -24.97
N ARG A 312 -8.26 5.20 -24.22
CA ARG A 312 -8.73 6.35 -23.42
C ARG A 312 -9.34 7.44 -24.29
N PHE A 313 -8.69 7.77 -25.40
CA PHE A 313 -9.22 8.74 -26.35
C PHE A 313 -10.60 8.30 -26.88
N CYS A 314 -10.75 7.03 -27.22
CA CYS A 314 -12.03 6.45 -27.62
C CYS A 314 -13.09 6.55 -26.51
N ALA A 315 -12.73 6.28 -25.26
CA ALA A 315 -13.63 6.35 -24.12
C ALA A 315 -14.07 7.79 -23.79
N LEU A 316 -13.20 8.78 -24.01
CA LEU A 316 -13.56 10.18 -23.91
C LEU A 316 -14.49 10.60 -25.05
N SER A 317 -14.16 10.18 -26.28
CA SER A 317 -14.97 10.46 -27.47
C SER A 317 -16.38 9.89 -27.33
N SER A 318 -16.54 8.67 -26.79
CA SER A 318 -17.84 8.04 -26.61
C SER A 318 -18.72 8.75 -25.57
N LYS A 319 -18.11 9.33 -24.51
CA LYS A 319 -18.84 10.08 -23.48
C LYS A 319 -19.43 11.39 -23.98
N GLU A 320 -18.85 11.99 -25.02
CA GLU A 320 -19.39 13.21 -25.62
C GLU A 320 -20.55 12.95 -26.60
N LYS A 321 -20.76 11.69 -27.01
CA LYS A 321 -21.85 11.31 -27.90
C LYS A 321 -23.15 11.12 -27.12
N THR A 322 -24.09 12.04 -27.28
CA THR A 322 -25.44 11.92 -26.73
C THR A 322 -26.41 11.20 -27.67
N ASP A 323 -26.14 11.18 -28.98
CA ASP A 323 -26.94 10.47 -29.97
C ASP A 323 -26.53 8.98 -30.03
N PRO A 324 -27.45 8.03 -29.76
CA PRO A 324 -27.18 6.60 -29.87
C PRO A 324 -26.66 6.16 -31.25
N ALA A 325 -27.09 6.82 -32.33
CA ALA A 325 -26.65 6.47 -33.69
C ALA A 325 -25.17 6.84 -33.91
N GLU A 326 -24.75 8.03 -33.47
CA GLU A 326 -23.36 8.45 -33.52
C GLU A 326 -22.47 7.56 -32.65
N LEU A 327 -22.95 7.20 -31.45
CA LEU A 327 -22.24 6.30 -30.57
C LEU A 327 -22.06 4.91 -31.20
N SER A 328 -23.10 4.36 -31.82
CA SER A 328 -22.99 3.07 -32.53
C SER A 328 -21.95 3.11 -33.64
N GLY A 329 -21.96 4.14 -34.49
CA GLY A 329 -20.96 4.29 -35.56
C GLY A 329 -19.53 4.45 -35.05
N LEU A 330 -19.36 5.12 -33.91
CA LEU A 330 -18.07 5.23 -33.22
C LEU A 330 -17.58 3.85 -32.75
N ILE A 331 -18.44 3.07 -32.12
CA ILE A 331 -18.12 1.72 -31.63
C ILE A 331 -17.76 0.80 -32.80
N ASP A 332 -18.52 0.83 -33.89
CA ASP A 332 -18.22 0.05 -35.09
C ASP A 332 -16.84 0.41 -35.66
N THR A 333 -16.50 1.70 -35.69
CA THR A 333 -15.19 2.19 -36.12
C THR A 333 -14.06 1.69 -35.21
N ILE A 334 -14.27 1.69 -33.90
CA ILE A 334 -13.29 1.19 -32.92
C ILE A 334 -13.08 -0.32 -33.11
N LEU A 335 -14.15 -1.08 -33.27
CA LEU A 335 -14.08 -2.53 -33.51
C LEU A 335 -13.37 -2.85 -34.83
N GLU A 336 -13.66 -2.12 -35.91
CA GLU A 336 -12.98 -2.26 -37.20
C GLU A 336 -11.45 -2.10 -37.04
N LEU A 337 -11.02 -1.07 -36.30
CA LEU A 337 -9.61 -0.83 -36.04
C LEU A 337 -8.99 -1.90 -35.14
N LEU A 338 -9.70 -2.34 -34.10
CA LEU A 338 -9.24 -3.40 -33.21
C LEU A 338 -9.08 -4.74 -33.93
N GLU A 339 -10.05 -5.14 -34.76
CA GLU A 339 -9.98 -6.36 -35.56
C GLU A 339 -8.82 -6.32 -36.57
N SER A 340 -8.37 -5.13 -36.98
CA SER A 340 -7.20 -4.99 -37.86
C SER A 340 -5.87 -5.32 -37.18
N VAL A 341 -5.81 -5.26 -35.85
CA VAL A 341 -4.57 -5.44 -35.07
C VAL A 341 -4.60 -6.58 -34.06
N TYR A 342 -5.80 -6.99 -33.63
CA TYR A 342 -6.02 -8.08 -32.69
C TYR A 342 -6.83 -9.19 -33.35
N PRO A 343 -6.40 -10.47 -33.17
CA PRO A 343 -7.23 -11.61 -33.53
C PRO A 343 -8.59 -11.52 -32.83
N LYS A 344 -9.68 -11.76 -33.57
CA LYS A 344 -11.06 -11.66 -33.06
C LYS A 344 -11.30 -12.47 -31.78
N ASN A 345 -10.69 -13.65 -31.68
CA ASN A 345 -10.76 -14.52 -30.51
C ASN A 345 -10.09 -13.96 -29.24
N ASN A 346 -9.29 -12.90 -29.36
CA ASN A 346 -8.63 -12.25 -28.23
C ASN A 346 -9.36 -10.98 -27.77
N LEU A 347 -10.31 -10.45 -28.56
CA LEU A 347 -11.01 -9.20 -28.23
C LEU A 347 -11.85 -9.31 -26.95
N ALA A 348 -12.48 -10.47 -26.71
CA ALA A 348 -13.25 -10.69 -25.50
C ALA A 348 -12.40 -10.57 -24.22
N SER A 349 -11.20 -11.17 -24.20
CA SER A 349 -10.27 -11.05 -23.08
C SER A 349 -9.79 -9.62 -22.89
N LEU A 350 -9.53 -8.91 -24.00
CA LEU A 350 -9.14 -7.51 -23.95
C LEU A 350 -10.24 -6.64 -23.34
N PHE A 351 -11.51 -6.86 -23.71
CA PHE A 351 -12.63 -6.11 -23.16
C PHE A 351 -12.84 -6.40 -21.68
N ASP A 352 -12.67 -7.65 -21.25
CA ASP A 352 -12.67 -8.00 -19.82
C ASP A 352 -11.58 -7.23 -19.07
N ASP A 353 -10.34 -7.22 -19.60
CA ASP A 353 -9.22 -6.47 -19.01
C ASP A 353 -9.50 -4.97 -18.91
N ILE A 354 -10.06 -4.37 -19.98
CA ILE A 354 -10.37 -2.93 -20.03
C ILE A 354 -11.57 -2.58 -19.14
N SER A 355 -12.54 -3.49 -18.98
CA SER A 355 -13.74 -3.26 -18.16
C SER A 355 -13.41 -3.03 -16.68
N ASN A 356 -12.26 -3.54 -16.24
CA ASN A 356 -11.69 -3.33 -14.90
C ASN A 356 -11.10 -1.92 -14.71
N VAL A 357 -10.99 -1.12 -15.78
CA VAL A 357 -10.55 0.28 -15.70
C VAL A 357 -11.77 1.19 -15.66
N SER A 358 -11.98 1.86 -14.52
CA SER A 358 -13.21 2.60 -14.21
C SER A 358 -13.61 3.64 -15.26
N ASP A 359 -12.65 4.34 -15.88
CA ASP A 359 -12.93 5.36 -16.89
C ASP A 359 -13.25 4.78 -18.28
N MET A 360 -12.90 3.52 -18.53
CA MET A 360 -13.13 2.80 -19.79
C MET A 360 -14.26 1.77 -19.72
N LYS A 361 -14.75 1.42 -18.53
CA LYS A 361 -15.76 0.38 -18.34
C LYS A 361 -16.96 0.49 -19.28
N THR A 362 -17.55 1.67 -19.38
CA THR A 362 -18.69 1.91 -20.28
C THR A 362 -18.34 1.63 -21.75
N LEU A 363 -17.14 2.00 -22.20
CA LEU A 363 -16.70 1.71 -23.56
C LEU A 363 -16.51 0.20 -23.76
N ALA A 364 -15.88 -0.50 -22.80
CA ALA A 364 -15.70 -1.94 -22.85
C ALA A 364 -17.03 -2.69 -22.95
N ASP A 365 -18.00 -2.34 -22.09
CA ASP A 365 -19.34 -2.92 -22.10
C ASP A 365 -20.05 -2.68 -23.46
N GLN A 366 -19.86 -1.50 -24.06
CA GLN A 366 -20.43 -1.17 -25.37
C GLN A 366 -19.80 -1.98 -26.51
N MET A 367 -18.47 -2.11 -26.52
CA MET A 367 -17.75 -2.90 -27.51
C MET A 367 -18.07 -4.39 -27.39
N GLU A 368 -18.18 -4.92 -26.17
CA GLU A 368 -18.54 -6.32 -25.93
C GLU A 368 -19.97 -6.60 -26.43
N ASN A 369 -20.92 -5.71 -26.12
CA ASN A 369 -22.28 -5.85 -26.61
C ASN A 369 -22.35 -5.81 -28.14
N ALA A 370 -21.65 -4.88 -28.79
CA ALA A 370 -21.59 -4.79 -30.24
C ALA A 370 -20.97 -6.06 -30.86
N LEU A 371 -19.89 -6.57 -30.29
CA LEU A 371 -19.25 -7.81 -30.76
C LEU A 371 -20.22 -9.00 -30.74
N ARG A 372 -21.00 -9.17 -29.66
CA ARG A 372 -22.01 -10.24 -29.55
C ARG A 372 -23.10 -10.18 -30.62
N HIS A 373 -23.48 -8.97 -31.06
CA HIS A 373 -24.49 -8.80 -32.11
C HIS A 373 -23.96 -9.13 -33.51
N THR A 374 -22.64 -9.06 -33.73
CA THR A 374 -22.04 -9.47 -35.02
C THR A 374 -21.89 -10.98 -35.17
N GLU A 375 -21.99 -11.73 -34.08
CA GLU A 375 -21.83 -13.19 -34.06
C GLU A 375 -23.15 -13.96 -34.09
N ALA A 376 -24.28 -13.28 -33.81
CA ALA A 376 -25.64 -13.81 -33.85
C ALA A 376 -26.26 -13.64 -35.24
#